data_AF-A0A9W7YS56-F1
#
_entry.id   AF-A0A9W7YS56-F1
#
_cell.length_a   1.000
_cell.length_b   1.000
_cell.length_c   1.000
_cell.angle_alpha   90.00
_cell.angle_beta   90.00
_cell.angle_gamma   90.00
#
_symmetry.space_group_name_H-M   'P 1'
#
loop_
_entity.id
_entity.type
_entity.pdbx_description
1 polymer ?
#
loop_
_entity_poly.entity_id
_entity_poly.type
_entity_poly.pdbx_seq_one_letter_code
_entity_poly.pdbx_strand_id
1 'polypeptide(L)'
;MEEIGVRPVEIAPGIKDLGVSLVRPELLSNLDETDLYLRQKRLERHLEMLDLQEEYIKDEQRNLQSELLRAQEEVKRICAVPLVLGQFMEPIDRDTCILS
;
A
#
# COMPACT_ATOMS: atom_id res chain seq x y z
N MET A 1 28.86 6.97 11.71
CA MET A 1 27.91 5.95 11.22
C MET A 1 26.54 6.60 11.31
N GLU A 2 26.09 7.21 10.22
CA GLU A 2 24.78 7.86 10.17
C GLU A 2 23.71 6.78 9.99
N GLU A 3 22.84 6.68 10.98
CA GLU A 3 21.68 5.80 10.97
C GLU A 3 20.74 6.21 9.84
N ILE A 4 20.52 5.32 8.86
CA ILE A 4 19.50 5.50 7.83
C ILE A 4 18.15 5.28 8.52
N GLY A 5 17.61 6.37 9.08
CA GLY A 5 16.25 6.41 9.59
C GLY A 5 15.28 6.36 8.41
N VAL A 6 14.69 5.19 8.16
CA VAL A 6 13.53 5.05 7.28
C VAL A 6 12.39 5.82 7.94
N ARG A 7 12.14 7.06 7.50
CA ARG A 7 10.93 7.80 7.90
C ARG A 7 9.73 7.05 7.31
N PRO A 8 8.66 6.79 8.08
CA PRO A 8 7.44 6.26 7.51
C PRO A 8 6.91 7.29 6.51
N VAL A 9 6.79 6.87 5.25
CA VAL A 9 6.12 7.67 4.21
C VAL A 9 4.69 7.89 4.67
N GLU A 10 4.28 9.14 4.80
CA GLU A 10 2.91 9.51 5.14
C GLU A 10 1.99 9.00 4.03
N ILE A 11 1.27 7.92 4.34
CA ILE A 11 0.30 7.30 3.45
C ILE A 11 -0.75 8.36 3.10
N ALA A 12 -0.89 8.66 1.81
CA ALA A 12 -1.87 9.61 1.29
C ALA A 12 -3.26 9.35 1.90
N PRO A 13 -4.03 10.42 2.24
CA PRO A 13 -5.25 10.30 3.04
C PRO A 13 -6.33 9.41 2.41
N GLY A 14 -6.29 9.16 1.09
CA GLY A 14 -7.30 8.36 0.38
C GLY A 14 -7.10 6.84 0.42
N ILE A 15 -5.96 6.32 0.89
CA ILE A 15 -5.74 4.86 0.95
C ILE A 15 -6.41 4.24 2.19
N LYS A 16 -6.67 5.04 3.23
CA LYS A 16 -7.31 4.57 4.47
C LYS A 16 -8.76 4.14 4.26
N ASP A 17 -9.45 4.72 3.28
CA ASP A 17 -10.89 4.51 3.10
C ASP A 17 -11.22 3.29 2.22
N LEU A 18 -10.29 2.83 1.38
CA LEU A 18 -10.54 1.71 0.47
C LEU A 18 -10.35 0.33 1.12
N GLY A 19 -9.46 0.24 2.13
CA GLY A 19 -9.11 -1.03 2.77
C GLY A 19 -9.85 -1.34 4.08
N VAL A 20 -10.51 -0.34 4.69
CA VAL A 20 -11.05 -0.47 6.06
C VAL A 20 -12.58 -0.65 6.10
N SER A 21 -13.28 -0.47 4.98
CA SER A 21 -14.73 -0.68 4.91
C SER A 21 -15.18 -2.16 4.99
N LEU A 22 -14.25 -3.11 4.91
CA LEU A 22 -14.53 -4.55 4.95
C LEU A 22 -14.52 -5.15 6.36
N VAL A 23 -13.92 -4.47 7.33
CA VAL A 23 -14.04 -4.84 8.74
C VAL A 23 -15.16 -3.99 9.30
N ARG A 24 -16.41 -4.45 9.15
CA ARG A 24 -17.52 -3.97 9.98
C ARG A 24 -17.52 -4.76 11.29
N PRO A 25 -16.87 -4.29 12.36
CA PRO A 25 -17.01 -4.89 13.69
C PRO A 25 -18.46 -4.81 14.19
N GLU A 26 -19.33 -4.02 13.55
CA GLU A 26 -20.75 -3.93 13.91
C GLU A 26 -21.54 -5.25 13.67
N LEU A 27 -21.00 -6.21 12.90
CA LEU A 27 -21.61 -7.55 12.81
C LEU A 27 -21.40 -8.38 14.09
N LEU A 28 -20.41 -8.02 14.91
CA LEU A 28 -20.12 -8.67 16.19
C LEU A 28 -20.94 -8.07 17.34
N SER A 29 -21.55 -6.90 17.19
CA SER A 29 -22.23 -6.23 18.31
C SER A 29 -23.62 -6.79 18.63
N ASN A 30 -24.19 -7.63 17.76
CA ASN A 30 -25.44 -8.37 18.02
C ASN A 30 -25.14 -9.80 18.50
N LEU A 31 -24.25 -9.93 19.47
CA LEU A 31 -23.99 -11.16 20.19
C LEU A 31 -25.14 -11.40 21.17
N ASP A 32 -26.19 -12.08 20.72
CA ASP A 32 -27.01 -12.84 21.65
C ASP A 32 -26.10 -13.94 22.23
N GLU A 33 -25.53 -13.69 23.42
CA GLU A 33 -24.58 -14.58 24.11
C GLU A 33 -25.18 -15.96 24.46
N THR A 34 -26.47 -16.15 24.19
CA THR A 34 -27.26 -17.30 24.60
C THR A 34 -27.10 -18.52 23.69
N ASP A 35 -26.68 -18.35 22.43
CA ASP A 35 -26.47 -19.48 21.49
C ASP A 35 -25.02 -19.58 20.98
N LEU A 36 -24.22 -20.34 21.73
CA LEU A 36 -22.79 -20.57 21.46
C LEU A 36 -22.53 -21.22 20.10
N TYR A 37 -23.45 -22.06 19.61
CA TYR A 37 -23.28 -22.77 18.33
C TYR A 37 -23.40 -21.81 17.13
N LEU A 38 -24.39 -20.90 17.17
CA LEU A 38 -24.55 -19.88 16.13
C LEU A 38 -23.38 -18.90 16.12
N ARG A 39 -22.83 -18.58 17.29
CA ARG A 39 -21.62 -17.77 17.42
C ARG A 39 -20.42 -18.44 16.75
N GLN A 40 -20.14 -19.71 17.08
CA GLN A 40 -19.04 -20.46 16.47
C GLN A 40 -19.12 -20.45 14.94
N LYS A 41 -20.28 -20.82 14.39
CA LYS A 41 -20.49 -20.90 12.93
C LYS A 41 -20.43 -19.53 12.21
N ARG A 42 -20.66 -18.42 12.93
CA ARG A 42 -20.43 -17.07 12.41
C ARG A 42 -18.95 -16.72 12.41
N LEU A 43 -18.24 -17.01 13.51
CA LEU A 43 -16.79 -16.78 13.58
C LEU A 43 -16.03 -17.60 12.54
N GLU A 44 -16.39 -18.86 12.32
CA GLU A 44 -15.78 -19.70 11.28
C GLU A 44 -15.91 -19.07 9.90
N ARG A 45 -17.12 -18.62 9.51
CA ARG A 45 -17.32 -17.91 8.23
C ARG A 45 -16.57 -16.59 8.13
N HIS A 46 -16.44 -15.86 9.23
CA HIS A 46 -15.66 -14.62 9.26
C HIS A 46 -14.17 -14.91 9.09
N LEU A 47 -13.68 -16.00 9.68
CA LEU A 47 -12.30 -16.42 9.57
C LEU A 47 -11.99 -16.83 8.12
N GLU A 48 -12.87 -17.64 7.50
CA GLU A 48 -12.77 -17.97 6.06
C GLU A 48 -12.75 -16.72 5.17
N MET A 49 -13.56 -15.70 5.48
CA MET A 49 -13.56 -14.44 4.75
C MET A 49 -12.23 -13.69 4.89
N LEU A 50 -11.67 -13.64 6.11
CA LEU A 50 -10.40 -12.97 6.37
C LEU A 50 -9.24 -13.68 5.66
N ASP A 51 -9.23 -15.02 5.66
CA ASP A 51 -8.20 -15.80 4.96
C ASP A 51 -8.20 -15.52 3.45
N LEU A 52 -9.38 -15.44 2.83
CA LEU A 52 -9.52 -15.07 1.42
C LEU A 52 -9.04 -13.65 1.14
N GLN A 53 -9.35 -12.70 2.04
CA GLN A 53 -8.87 -11.32 1.91
C GLN A 53 -7.36 -11.23 2.07
N GLU A 54 -6.78 -12.01 2.98
CA GLU A 54 -5.33 -12.06 3.17
C GLU A 54 -4.62 -12.59 1.93
N GLU A 55 -5.13 -13.66 1.32
CA GLU A 55 -4.60 -14.20 0.07
C GLU A 55 -4.68 -13.17 -1.06
N TYR A 56 -5.84 -12.51 -1.21
CA TYR A 56 -6.02 -11.46 -2.21
C TYR A 56 -5.03 -10.30 -2.04
N ILE A 57 -4.86 -9.81 -0.81
CA ILE A 57 -3.91 -8.72 -0.55
C ILE A 57 -2.46 -9.15 -0.87
N LYS A 58 -2.09 -10.40 -0.56
CA LYS A 58 -0.75 -10.91 -0.88
C LYS A 58 -0.49 -10.92 -2.38
N ASP A 59 -1.47 -11.34 -3.17
CA ASP A 59 -1.33 -11.37 -4.63
C ASP A 59 -1.36 -9.97 -5.24
N GLU A 60 -2.21 -9.08 -4.74
CA GLU A 60 -2.24 -7.67 -5.16
C GLU A 60 -0.90 -6.97 -4.88
N GLN A 61 -0.29 -7.21 -3.72
CA GLN A 61 1.03 -6.69 -3.39
C GLN A 61 2.11 -7.16 -4.38
N ARG A 62 2.07 -8.44 -4.79
CA ARG A 62 3.00 -8.98 -5.80
C ARG A 62 2.80 -8.34 -7.17
N ASN A 63 1.54 -8.08 -7.54
CA ASN A 63 1.23 -7.38 -8.79
C ASN A 63 1.79 -5.96 -8.76
N LEU A 64 1.53 -5.20 -7.69
CA LEU A 64 2.05 -3.84 -7.51
C LEU A 64 3.59 -3.78 -7.53
N GLN A 65 4.28 -4.76 -6.94
CA GLN A 65 5.74 -4.85 -7.02
C GLN A 65 6.24 -5.05 -8.45
N SER A 66 5.54 -5.87 -9.23
CA SER A 66 5.88 -6.15 -10.63
C SER A 66 5.62 -4.92 -11.52
N GLU A 67 4.51 -4.22 -11.29
CA GLU A 67 4.20 -2.96 -11.97
C GLU A 67 5.19 -1.86 -11.62
N LEU A 68 5.60 -1.75 -10.35
CA LEU A 68 6.62 -0.80 -9.91
C LEU A 68 7.94 -1.04 -10.64
N LEU A 69 8.37 -2.30 -10.76
CA LEU A 69 9.59 -2.66 -11.47
C LEU A 69 9.50 -2.25 -12.94
N ARG A 70 8.38 -2.54 -13.60
CA ARG A 70 8.12 -2.14 -14.98
C ARG A 70 8.20 -0.62 -15.15
N ALA A 71 7.53 0.14 -14.27
CA ALA A 71 7.57 1.60 -14.30
C ALA A 71 9.00 2.14 -14.14
N GLN A 72 9.80 1.55 -13.25
CA GLN A 72 11.21 1.92 -13.07
C GLN A 72 12.05 1.63 -14.33
N GLU A 73 11.81 0.52 -15.01
CA GLU A 73 12.46 0.23 -16.29
C GLU A 73 12.10 1.26 -17.36
N GLU A 74 10.84 1.72 -17.41
CA GLU A 74 10.43 2.76 -18.35
C GLU A 74 11.17 4.08 -18.12
N VAL A 75 11.31 4.49 -16.85
CA VAL A 75 12.07 5.69 -16.47
C VAL A 75 13.54 5.56 -16.93
N LYS A 76 14.16 4.40 -16.69
CA LYS A 76 15.54 4.13 -17.15
C LYS A 76 15.67 4.19 -18.66
N ARG A 77 14.66 3.73 -19.41
CA ARG A 77 14.65 3.83 -20.89
C ARG A 77 14.64 5.28 -21.35
N ILE A 78 13.87 6.15 -20.70
CA ILE A 78 13.84 7.60 -21.03
C ILE A 78 15.21 8.23 -20.78
N CYS A 79 15.89 7.85 -19.69
CA CYS A 79 17.22 8.36 -19.35
C CYS A 79 18.37 7.87 -20.27
N ALA A 80 18.13 6.88 -21.14
CA ALA A 80 19.16 6.28 -22.00
C ALA A 80 19.35 6.97 -23.36
N VAL A 81 18.43 7.86 -23.76
CA VAL A 81 18.56 8.71 -24.96
C VAL A 81 19.71 9.70 -24.76
N PRO A 82 20.44 10.16 -25.79
CA PRO A 82 21.45 11.21 -25.61
C PRO A 82 20.85 12.44 -24.93
N LEU A 83 21.25 12.69 -23.69
CA LEU A 83 20.81 13.83 -22.89
C LEU A 83 21.84 14.96 -22.94
N VAL A 84 21.35 16.20 -22.89
CA VAL A 84 22.19 17.39 -22.73
C VAL A 84 22.56 17.53 -21.25
N LEU A 85 23.84 17.69 -20.94
CA LEU A 85 24.33 18.00 -19.60
C LEU A 85 23.98 19.45 -19.23
N GLY A 86 23.12 19.64 -18.24
CA GLY A 86 22.86 20.95 -17.59
C GLY A 86 23.67 21.12 -16.30
N GLN A 87 23.78 22.35 -15.79
CA GLN A 87 24.44 22.63 -14.51
C GLN A 87 23.41 22.81 -13.40
N PHE A 88 23.65 22.16 -12.26
CA PHE A 88 22.79 22.32 -11.08
C PHE A 88 23.01 23.69 -10.43
N MET A 89 21.92 24.41 -10.15
CA MET A 89 21.96 25.74 -9.53
C MET A 89 21.48 25.73 -8.08
N GLU A 90 20.19 25.44 -7.85
CA GLU A 90 19.57 25.53 -6.52
C GLU A 90 18.43 24.50 -6.36
N PRO A 91 18.31 23.83 -5.21
CA PRO A 91 17.15 22.99 -4.89
C PRO A 91 15.96 23.84 -4.42
N ILE A 92 14.74 23.52 -4.90
CA ILE A 92 13.50 24.17 -4.45
C ILE A 92 12.75 23.28 -3.45
N ASP A 93 12.57 22.00 -3.81
CA ASP A 93 11.78 21.02 -3.05
C ASP A 93 12.47 19.64 -3.05
N ARG A 94 11.87 18.65 -2.36
CA ARG A 94 12.39 17.27 -2.27
C ARG A 94 12.67 16.65 -3.64
N ASP A 95 11.86 16.96 -4.64
CA ASP A 95 11.90 16.34 -5.97
C ASP A 95 12.13 17.35 -7.11
N THR A 96 12.47 18.61 -6.82
CA THR A 96 12.56 19.68 -7.85
C THR A 96 13.73 20.63 -7.62
N CYS A 97 14.42 21.00 -8.71
CA CYS A 97 15.55 21.92 -8.70
C CYS A 97 15.65 22.76 -9.99
N ILE A 98 16.43 23.83 -9.93
CA ILE A 98 16.73 24.69 -11.08
C ILE A 98 18.03 24.23 -11.73
N LEU A 99 18.01 24.10 -13.06
CA LEU A 99 19.18 23.82 -13.90
C LEU A 99 19.49 25.01 -14.82
N SER A 100 20.77 25.25 -15.09
CA SER A 100 21.26 26.17 -16.14
C SER A 100 21.65 25.42 -17.41
#